data_AF-A0A059W1K7-F1
#
_entry.id   AF-A0A059W1K7-F1
#
_cell.length_a   1.000
_cell.length_b   1.000
_cell.length_c   1.000
_cell.angle_alpha   90.00
_cell.angle_beta   90.00
_cell.angle_gamma   90.00
#
_symmetry.space_group_name_H-M   'P 1'
#
loop_
_entity.id
_entity.type
_entity.pdbx_description
1 polymer ?
#
loop_
_entity_poly.entity_id
_entity_poly.type
_entity_poly.pdbx_seq_one_letter_code
_entity_poly.pdbx_strand_id
1 'polypeptide(L)'
;MYVCSCFGITEQQVREHADRGACTPRQVASACKAGTDCGSCVRRIQALLGRGACPRRELIDRGAPDVLRSESEPWSPAPAVPSEPLAAEVAATGPAGLRAAA
;
A
#
# COMPACT_ATOMS: atom_id res chain seq x y z
N MET A 1 -14.78 -15.97 -5.20
CA MET A 1 -14.05 -15.51 -6.40
C MET A 1 -12.56 -15.82 -6.24
N TYR A 2 -11.84 -16.13 -7.32
CA TYR A 2 -10.37 -16.14 -7.31
C TYR A 2 -9.81 -14.72 -7.40
N VAL A 3 -8.86 -14.40 -6.52
CA VAL A 3 -8.15 -13.13 -6.49
C VAL A 3 -6.78 -13.27 -7.16
N CYS A 4 -6.08 -14.39 -6.97
CA CYS A 4 -4.81 -14.68 -7.62
C CYS A 4 -4.93 -15.97 -8.46
N SER A 5 -4.82 -15.85 -9.78
CA SER A 5 -4.87 -17.01 -10.68
C SER A 5 -3.58 -17.85 -10.66
N CYS A 6 -2.41 -17.23 -10.46
CA CYS A 6 -1.11 -17.93 -10.49
C CYS A 6 -1.00 -19.01 -9.41
N PHE A 7 -1.53 -18.71 -8.22
CA PHE A 7 -1.48 -19.62 -7.06
C PHE A 7 -2.86 -20.12 -6.63
N GLY A 8 -3.92 -19.84 -7.41
CA GLY A 8 -5.27 -20.29 -7.13
C GLY A 8 -5.85 -19.75 -5.81
N ILE A 9 -5.50 -18.52 -5.42
CA ILE A 9 -5.94 -17.94 -4.14
C ILE A 9 -7.31 -17.27 -4.30
N THR A 10 -8.23 -17.61 -3.41
CA THR A 10 -9.58 -17.06 -3.35
C THR A 10 -9.68 -15.83 -2.46
N GLU A 11 -10.73 -15.05 -2.68
CA GLU A 11 -11.06 -13.90 -1.83
C GLU A 11 -11.30 -14.30 -0.37
N GLN A 12 -11.94 -15.45 -0.15
CA GLN A 12 -12.18 -15.98 1.19
C GLN A 12 -10.85 -16.26 1.91
N GLN A 13 -9.90 -16.92 1.25
CA GLN A 13 -8.58 -17.16 1.83
C GLN A 13 -7.85 -15.85 2.18
N VAL A 14 -7.95 -14.82 1.33
CA VAL A 14 -7.37 -13.50 1.64
C VAL A 14 -7.98 -12.91 2.91
N ARG A 15 -9.31 -13.01 3.09
CA ARG A 15 -9.99 -12.53 4.31
C ARG A 15 -9.61 -13.35 5.53
N GLU A 16 -9.57 -14.67 5.43
CA GLU A 16 -9.13 -15.55 6.53
C GLU A 16 -7.69 -15.25 6.96
N HIS A 17 -6.79 -14.94 6.03
CA HIS A 17 -5.44 -14.49 6.37
C HIS A 17 -5.45 -13.13 7.06
N ALA A 18 -6.31 -12.21 6.64
CA ALA A 18 -6.49 -10.92 7.30
C ALA A 18 -6.99 -11.08 8.75
N ASP A 19 -7.95 -11.97 8.97
CA ASP A 19 -8.48 -12.30 10.31
C ASP A 19 -7.41 -12.93 11.21
N ARG A 20 -6.46 -13.68 10.62
CA ARG A 20 -5.27 -14.21 11.30
C ARG A 20 -4.17 -13.18 11.53
N GLY A 21 -4.37 -11.92 11.14
CA GLY A 21 -3.42 -10.82 11.35
C GLY A 21 -2.50 -10.52 10.15
N ALA A 22 -2.71 -11.14 8.99
CA ALA A 22 -2.04 -10.75 7.75
C ALA A 22 -2.67 -9.48 7.18
N CYS A 23 -2.48 -8.39 7.92
CA CYS A 23 -3.15 -7.15 7.62
C CYS A 23 -2.64 -6.54 6.33
N THR A 24 -1.42 -6.81 5.82
CA THR A 24 -0.79 -6.21 4.62
C THR A 24 -0.68 -7.15 3.41
N PRO A 25 -0.61 -6.67 2.15
CA PRO A 25 -0.45 -7.55 0.98
C PRO A 25 0.85 -8.36 1.07
N ARG A 26 1.89 -7.79 1.69
CA ARG A 26 3.16 -8.46 1.93
C ARG A 26 3.02 -9.60 2.94
N GLN A 27 2.24 -9.41 4.01
CA GLN A 27 1.92 -10.49 4.95
C GLN A 27 1.02 -11.56 4.31
N VAL A 28 0.04 -11.18 3.48
CA VAL A 28 -0.76 -12.13 2.71
C VAL A 28 0.13 -12.93 1.76
N ALA A 29 1.08 -12.29 1.08
CA ALA A 29 2.08 -12.96 0.25
C ALA A 29 2.95 -13.95 1.05
N SER A 30 3.38 -13.58 2.26
CA SER A 30 4.11 -14.48 3.16
C SER A 30 3.27 -15.69 3.60
N ALA A 31 1.95 -15.52 3.76
CA ALA A 31 1.06 -16.59 4.22
C ALA A 31 0.63 -17.55 3.09
N CYS A 32 0.38 -17.04 1.88
CA CYS A 32 -0.24 -17.82 0.80
C CYS A 32 0.38 -17.63 -0.59
N LYS A 33 1.51 -16.93 -0.71
CA LYS A 33 2.22 -16.61 -1.96
C LYS A 33 1.46 -15.69 -2.93
N ALA A 34 0.26 -15.22 -2.59
CA ALA A 34 -0.48 -14.30 -3.44
C ALA A 34 0.34 -13.02 -3.73
N GLY A 35 0.49 -12.68 -5.01
CA GLY A 35 1.16 -11.45 -5.43
C GLY A 35 2.69 -11.53 -5.57
N THR A 36 3.30 -12.72 -5.47
CA THR A 36 4.76 -12.91 -5.65
C THR A 36 5.17 -13.30 -7.07
N ASP A 37 4.21 -13.52 -7.97
CA ASP A 37 4.43 -13.86 -9.39
C ASP A 37 4.16 -12.63 -10.27
N CYS A 38 3.15 -12.66 -11.15
CA CYS A 38 2.82 -11.54 -12.04
C CYS A 38 2.30 -10.27 -11.33
N GLY A 39 1.96 -10.35 -10.03
CA GLY A 39 1.56 -9.21 -9.21
C GLY A 39 0.19 -8.57 -9.52
N SER A 40 -0.56 -9.03 -10.52
CA SER A 40 -1.84 -8.43 -10.92
C SER A 40 -2.89 -8.37 -9.79
N CYS A 41 -2.85 -9.36 -8.90
CA CYS A 41 -3.76 -9.46 -7.76
C CYS A 41 -3.44 -8.49 -6.60
N VAL A 42 -2.25 -7.87 -6.55
CA VAL A 42 -1.78 -7.09 -5.39
C VAL A 42 -2.71 -5.90 -5.10
N ARG A 43 -3.16 -5.18 -6.13
CA ARG A 43 -4.09 -4.05 -5.97
C ARG A 43 -5.47 -4.49 -5.48
N ARG A 44 -5.95 -5.64 -5.95
CA ARG A 44 -7.21 -6.23 -5.49
C ARG A 44 -7.12 -6.64 -4.02
N ILE A 45 -6.01 -7.27 -3.63
CA ILE A 45 -5.73 -7.63 -2.23
C ILE A 45 -5.68 -6.37 -1.36
N GLN A 46 -5.06 -5.27 -1.82
CA GLN A 46 -5.07 -4.01 -1.09
C GLN A 46 -6.50 -3.49 -0.85
N ALA A 47 -7.37 -3.54 -1.87
CA ALA A 47 -8.76 -3.11 -1.75
C ALA A 47 -9.55 -4.00 -0.76
N LEU A 48 -9.37 -5.32 -0.82
CA LEU A 48 -9.99 -6.26 0.13
C LEU A 48 -9.57 -6.02 1.57
N LEU A 49 -8.32 -5.59 1.77
CA LEU A 49 -7.77 -5.24 3.08
C LEU A 49 -8.06 -3.78 3.49
N GLY A 50 -8.95 -3.07 2.77
CA GLY A 50 -9.32 -1.69 3.09
C GLY A 50 -8.22 -0.64 2.83
N ARG A 51 -7.17 -0.98 2.08
CA ARG A 51 -6.03 -0.09 1.74
C ARG A 51 -6.03 0.44 0.31
N GLY A 52 -7.15 0.30 -0.40
CA GLY A 52 -7.26 0.76 -1.79
C GLY A 52 -7.28 2.28 -1.97
N ALA A 53 -7.56 3.04 -0.90
CA ALA A 53 -7.59 4.49 -0.93
C ALA A 53 -6.17 5.08 -0.81
N CYS A 54 -5.40 5.01 -1.90
CA CYS A 54 -4.23 5.87 -2.05
C CYS A 54 -4.70 7.19 -2.70
N PRO A 55 -4.58 8.35 -2.01
CA PRO A 55 -5.03 9.64 -2.55
C PRO A 55 -4.45 9.95 -3.93
N ARG A 56 -3.24 9.47 -4.21
CA ARG A 56 -2.58 9.64 -5.52
C ARG A 56 -3.34 9.00 -6.68
N ARG A 57 -3.98 7.84 -6.48
CA ARG A 57 -4.72 7.16 -7.55
C ARG A 57 -6.03 7.88 -7.84
N GLU A 58 -6.73 8.31 -6.79
CA GLU A 58 -7.91 9.13 -6.93
C GLU A 58 -7.62 10.46 -7.66
N LEU A 59 -6.46 11.07 -7.43
CA LEU A 59 -6.00 12.25 -8.19
C LEU A 59 -5.74 11.93 -9.67
N ILE A 60 -5.18 10.76 -9.99
CA ILE A 60 -4.95 10.32 -11.38
C ILE A 60 -6.26 10.00 -12.09
N ASP A 61 -7.18 9.25 -11.45
CA ASP A 61 -8.50 8.93 -12.00
C ASP A 61 -9.39 10.18 -12.14
N ARG A 62 -9.23 11.19 -11.27
CA ARG A 62 -9.84 12.53 -11.43
C ARG A 62 -9.20 13.38 -12.53
N GLY A 63 -8.21 12.85 -13.27
CA GLY A 63 -7.59 13.55 -14.37
C GLY A 63 -6.69 14.70 -13.92
N ALA A 64 -5.86 14.50 -12.87
CA ALA A 64 -4.81 15.45 -12.54
C ALA A 64 -4.04 15.82 -13.82
N PRO A 65 -3.87 17.12 -14.10
CA PRO A 65 -3.26 17.56 -15.35
C PRO A 65 -1.87 16.93 -15.45
N ASP A 66 -1.59 16.36 -16.62
CA ASP A 66 -0.26 15.97 -17.04
C ASP A 66 0.60 17.25 -17.03
N VAL A 67 1.26 17.51 -15.90
CA VAL A 67 2.22 18.62 -15.74
C VAL A 67 3.47 18.44 -16.61
N LEU A 68 3.47 17.43 -17.50
CA LEU A 68 4.55 17.08 -18.40
C LEU A 68 4.18 17.22 -19.89
N ARG A 69 3.21 18.08 -20.26
CA ARG A 69 2.99 18.46 -21.66
C ARG A 69 3.21 19.96 -21.89
N SER A 70 4.46 20.35 -22.12
CA SER A 70 4.96 21.01 -23.35
C SER A 70 6.39 21.55 -23.14
N GLU A 71 7.15 21.56 -24.23
CA GLU A 71 8.54 21.98 -24.43
C GLU A 71 9.09 23.21 -23.66
N SER A 72 10.36 23.09 -23.25
CA SER A 72 11.42 24.12 -23.17
C SER A 72 11.06 25.58 -22.82
N GLU A 73 11.24 25.97 -21.55
CA GLU A 73 12.14 27.05 -21.09
C GLU A 73 12.25 27.04 -19.53
N PRO A 74 13.27 27.68 -18.94
CA PRO A 74 14.25 26.98 -18.10
C PRO A 74 13.80 26.70 -16.67
N TRP A 75 14.47 25.69 -16.10
CA TRP A 75 14.65 25.50 -14.66
C TRP A 75 14.84 26.87 -13.97
N SER A 76 13.79 27.34 -13.31
CA SER A 76 13.90 28.40 -12.32
C SER A 76 14.15 27.71 -10.99
N PRO A 77 15.32 27.87 -10.34
CA PRO A 77 15.53 27.28 -9.03
C PRO A 77 14.51 27.87 -8.05
N ALA A 78 13.92 27.00 -7.24
CA ALA A 78 12.91 27.30 -6.23
C ALA A 78 13.35 28.47 -5.32
N PRO A 79 12.40 29.26 -4.77
CA PRO A 79 12.73 30.10 -3.63
C PRO A 79 13.17 29.17 -2.48
N ALA A 80 14.37 29.42 -1.97
CA ALA A 80 14.91 28.76 -0.81
C ALA A 80 13.90 28.90 0.35
N VAL A 81 13.24 27.79 0.68
CA VAL A 81 12.51 27.70 1.94
C VAL A 81 13.56 27.69 3.05
N PRO A 82 13.55 28.66 3.99
CA PRO A 82 14.46 28.65 5.11
C PRO A 82 14.17 27.41 5.97
N SER A 83 15.20 26.60 6.13
CA SER A 83 15.24 25.53 7.11
C SER A 83 15.23 26.15 8.52
N GLU A 84 14.09 26.09 9.20
CA GLU A 84 14.10 26.11 10.67
C GLU A 84 13.45 24.85 11.23
N PRO A 85 14.06 24.24 12.26
CA PRO A 85 13.67 22.93 12.76
C PRO A 85 12.62 23.04 13.88
N LEU A 86 11.96 21.90 14.12
CA LEU A 86 11.78 21.27 15.44
C LEU A 86 10.31 20.97 15.83
N ALA A 87 10.15 19.69 16.18
CA ALA A 87 9.26 19.12 17.19
C ALA A 87 7.73 19.16 16.97
N ALA A 88 7.18 17.98 16.66
CA ALA A 88 6.10 17.44 17.47
C ALA A 88 6.07 15.90 17.37
N GLU A 89 5.76 15.32 18.51
CA GLU A 89 6.02 13.96 18.95
C GLU A 89 4.85 12.99 18.71
N VAL A 90 5.22 11.71 18.69
CA VAL A 90 4.55 10.44 19.03
C VAL A 90 3.03 10.33 19.27
N ALA A 91 2.44 9.23 18.77
CA ALA A 91 1.66 8.30 19.60
C ALA A 91 1.55 6.88 18.98
N ALA A 92 1.55 5.89 19.88
CA ALA A 92 1.77 4.46 19.70
C ALA A 92 0.64 3.64 19.04
N THR A 93 0.96 2.42 18.59
CA THR A 93 0.26 1.21 19.07
C THR A 93 1.22 0.01 18.98
N GLY A 94 1.64 -0.53 20.13
CA GLY A 94 2.57 -1.66 20.23
C GLY A 94 1.89 -3.03 20.08
N PRO A 95 2.65 -4.13 19.93
CA PRO A 95 2.11 -5.47 20.11
C PRO A 95 2.28 -5.94 21.56
N ALA A 96 1.14 -6.11 22.25
CA ALA A 96 1.07 -6.98 23.42
C ALA A 96 1.42 -8.41 22.99
N GLY A 97 2.47 -8.99 23.59
CA GLY A 97 2.81 -10.38 23.39
C GLY A 97 1.86 -11.32 24.13
N LEU A 98 1.82 -12.59 23.69
CA LEU A 98 1.90 -13.72 24.63
C LEU A 98 2.27 -15.05 23.93
N ARG A 99 3.50 -15.48 24.25
CA ARG A 99 3.99 -16.82 24.63
C ARG A 99 3.83 -18.04 23.70
N ALA A 100 5.00 -18.62 23.45
CA ALA A 100 5.25 -20.03 23.19
C ALA A 100 4.80 -20.92 24.37
N ALA A 101 4.26 -22.09 24.05
CA ALA A 101 4.19 -23.25 24.93
C ALA A 101 4.93 -24.40 24.24
N ALA A 102 5.74 -25.09 25.05
CA ALA A 102 6.51 -26.28 24.73
C ALA A 102 5.62 -27.49 24.43
#